data_AF-A0A5G2QNG3-F1
#
_entry.id   AF-A0A5G2QNG3-F1
#
_cell.length_a   1.000
_cell.length_b   1.000
_cell.length_c   1.000
_cell.angle_alpha   90.00
_cell.angle_beta   90.00
_cell.angle_gamma   90.00
#
_symmetry.space_group_name_H-M   'P 1'
#
loop_
_entity.id
_entity.type
_entity.pdbx_description
1 polymer ?
#
loop_
_entity_poly.entity_id
_entity_poly.type
_entity_poly.pdbx_seq_one_letter_code
_entity_poly.pdbx_strand_id
1 'polypeptide(L)'
;MSEILCHWLNQELKVSQTVSPKSFAKAFSSGYLIGEVLHKYELQDDFAEFSEKRISSAKLNNFSRLEPTLHLLGVQFDQNVAHDIITEKPGVAMKLLYQLYIALQRKKKSGLTGVELQTMQPLTNTKLQNMKSEAFRDRLRNLIPRQTDVSLMRVSHRFQEKYKYKDEDLVHTHLKKLENFQKLQEEQRSFNIEKQRLSRRRQNEIMAQIQAAIIQIPKPASNRTLKALDAQKMMKKKKEAEDVANEIKKFEALIKKDLQAKESASKTSLDAAGQTTTDLLNTYSDDEYIKKIQKRLEEDAFAREQREKRRRRLLMDQLIAHEAQEEAYREEQLVSRLMRQSQQERRIAVQLMHVRHEKEVLWQNRIFREKQYEERRLKDFQDALDREAALAKQAKIDYEEQALREKEMHEQIAAERVQARYKKHYSICAEILDQILDLSTKVADYRMLTNNLIPYKLMHDWKELFFNGMPIYEQASLKHLSAKPSTEQLIELEKRDLLDNNDYEEYKVYMK
;
A
#
# COMPACT_ATOMS: atom_id res chain seq x y z
N MET A 1 -31.20 46.71 -3.78
CA MET A 1 -32.28 45.73 -3.47
C MET A 1 -32.08 45.06 -2.13
N SER A 2 -30.97 44.33 -1.91
CA SER A 2 -30.62 43.71 -0.63
C SER A 2 -30.73 44.66 0.58
N GLU A 3 -30.15 45.86 0.46
CA GLU A 3 -30.12 46.86 1.54
C GLU A 3 -31.50 47.39 1.93
N ILE A 4 -32.41 47.56 0.95
CA ILE A 4 -33.80 48.00 1.17
C ILE A 4 -34.55 46.96 2.01
N LEU A 5 -34.37 45.67 1.71
CA LEU A 5 -34.98 44.59 2.49
C LEU A 5 -34.35 44.46 3.88
N CYS A 6 -33.02 44.64 4.01
CA CYS A 6 -32.37 44.67 5.33
C CYS A 6 -32.84 45.86 6.17
N HIS A 7 -33.06 47.03 5.55
CA HIS A 7 -33.61 48.22 6.20
C HIS A 7 -35.04 47.99 6.69
N TRP A 8 -35.93 47.48 5.82
CA TRP A 8 -37.30 47.11 6.18
C TRP A 8 -37.35 46.14 7.37
N LEU A 9 -36.58 45.05 7.30
CA LEU A 9 -36.51 44.04 8.36
C LEU A 9 -35.99 44.62 9.68
N ASN A 10 -34.83 45.29 9.65
CA ASN A 10 -34.15 45.73 10.88
C ASN A 10 -34.77 47.00 11.50
N GLN A 11 -35.29 47.95 10.71
CA GLN A 11 -35.75 49.24 11.20
C GLN A 11 -37.29 49.34 11.31
N GLU A 12 -38.04 48.87 10.30
CA GLU A 12 -39.51 48.93 10.34
C GLU A 12 -40.10 47.76 11.15
N LEU A 13 -39.68 46.52 10.87
CA LEU A 13 -40.21 45.32 11.54
C LEU A 13 -39.48 44.92 12.81
N LYS A 14 -38.25 45.42 13.04
CA LYS A 14 -37.40 45.10 14.21
C LYS A 14 -37.36 43.60 14.52
N VAL A 15 -36.94 42.78 13.55
CA VAL A 15 -36.87 41.31 13.69
C VAL A 15 -35.94 40.89 14.84
N SER A 16 -36.18 39.75 15.49
CA SER A 16 -35.38 39.29 16.64
C SER A 16 -33.88 39.08 16.33
N GLN A 17 -33.50 38.91 15.06
CA GLN A 17 -32.11 38.78 14.62
C GLN A 17 -31.78 39.86 13.58
N THR A 18 -30.64 40.54 13.76
CA THR A 18 -30.16 41.56 12.82
C THR A 18 -29.68 40.92 11.51
N VAL A 19 -30.33 41.29 10.40
CA VAL A 19 -30.03 40.74 9.08
C VAL A 19 -29.03 41.62 8.35
N SER A 20 -27.90 41.04 7.91
CA SER A 20 -26.93 41.69 7.04
C SER A 20 -27.03 41.14 5.61
N PRO A 21 -26.67 41.90 4.56
CA PRO A 21 -26.72 41.41 3.18
C PRO A 21 -25.79 40.21 2.93
N LYS A 22 -24.70 40.07 3.71
CA LYS A 22 -23.78 38.92 3.63
C LYS A 22 -24.29 37.69 4.39
N SER A 23 -25.07 37.86 5.45
CA SER A 23 -25.63 36.76 6.26
C SER A 23 -27.06 36.37 5.88
N PHE A 24 -27.69 37.08 4.93
CA PHE A 24 -29.10 36.98 4.60
C PHE A 24 -29.59 35.53 4.38
N ALA A 25 -28.92 34.77 3.49
CA ALA A 25 -29.32 33.38 3.20
C ALA A 25 -29.27 32.48 4.46
N LYS A 26 -28.27 32.68 5.32
CA LYS A 26 -28.04 31.92 6.56
C LYS A 26 -29.02 32.27 7.68
N ALA A 27 -29.43 33.54 7.76
CA ALA A 27 -30.43 34.00 8.72
C ALA A 27 -31.82 33.40 8.41
N PHE A 28 -32.22 33.39 7.13
CA PHE A 28 -33.50 32.84 6.69
C PHE A 28 -33.52 31.31 6.53
N SER A 29 -32.38 30.62 6.61
CA SER A 29 -32.27 29.17 6.39
C SER A 29 -32.99 28.31 7.43
N SER A 30 -33.37 28.88 8.58
CA SER A 30 -34.20 28.23 9.61
C SER A 30 -35.70 28.32 9.34
N GLY A 31 -36.16 29.26 8.50
CA GLY A 31 -37.58 29.62 8.33
C GLY A 31 -38.17 30.45 9.47
N TYR A 32 -37.52 30.50 10.65
CA TYR A 32 -38.04 31.19 11.85
C TYR A 32 -38.33 32.68 11.59
N LEU A 33 -37.38 33.40 10.99
CA LEU A 33 -37.54 34.83 10.68
C LEU A 33 -38.65 35.11 9.65
N ILE A 34 -39.00 34.15 8.79
CA ILE A 34 -40.15 34.30 7.87
C ILE A 34 -41.46 34.19 8.67
N GLY A 35 -41.51 33.26 9.62
CA GLY A 35 -42.63 33.12 10.57
C GLY A 35 -42.81 34.37 11.43
N GLU A 36 -41.72 34.95 11.93
CA GLU A 36 -41.76 36.17 12.75
C GLU A 36 -42.29 37.38 11.96
N VAL A 37 -41.88 37.52 10.70
CA VAL A 37 -42.42 38.54 9.79
C VAL A 37 -43.93 38.35 9.61
N LEU A 38 -44.41 37.13 9.34
CA LEU A 38 -45.84 36.86 9.16
C LEU A 38 -46.67 37.05 10.44
N HIS A 39 -46.14 36.64 11.59
CA HIS A 39 -46.77 36.86 12.90
C HIS A 39 -46.95 38.36 13.18
N LYS A 40 -45.95 39.21 12.86
CA LYS A 40 -46.03 40.67 12.98
C LYS A 40 -47.05 41.35 12.04
N TYR A 41 -47.63 40.62 11.10
CA TYR A 41 -48.73 41.07 10.23
C TYR A 41 -50.05 40.32 10.49
N GLU A 42 -50.17 39.62 11.62
CA GLU A 42 -51.38 38.88 12.04
C GLU A 42 -51.83 37.90 10.93
N LEU A 43 -50.89 37.06 10.50
CA LEU A 43 -51.06 36.04 9.45
C LEU A 43 -50.64 34.63 9.88
N GLN A 44 -50.10 34.48 11.10
CA GLN A 44 -49.54 33.21 11.58
C GLN A 44 -49.67 33.15 13.10
N ASP A 45 -50.75 32.57 13.59
CA ASP A 45 -51.07 32.47 15.02
C ASP A 45 -50.21 31.39 15.71
N ASP A 46 -49.85 30.32 14.97
CA ASP A 46 -49.04 29.18 15.42
C ASP A 46 -47.55 29.50 15.66
N PHE A 47 -47.17 30.77 15.79
CA PHE A 47 -45.75 31.17 15.91
C PHE A 47 -45.05 30.57 17.14
N ALA A 48 -45.79 30.24 18.20
CA ALA A 48 -45.26 29.56 19.39
C ALA A 48 -44.65 28.17 19.10
N GLU A 49 -45.03 27.52 18.00
CA GLU A 49 -44.48 26.22 17.58
C GLU A 49 -43.23 26.33 16.68
N PHE A 50 -42.84 27.54 16.27
CA PHE A 50 -41.64 27.76 15.48
C PHE A 50 -40.38 27.66 16.34
N SER A 51 -39.28 27.18 15.75
CA SER A 51 -38.02 27.01 16.47
C SER A 51 -36.81 27.54 15.70
N GLU A 52 -35.98 28.36 16.36
CA GLU A 52 -34.78 28.95 15.73
C GLU A 52 -33.65 27.92 15.48
N LYS A 53 -33.77 26.71 16.05
CA LYS A 53 -32.77 25.64 15.98
C LYS A 53 -32.46 25.27 14.52
N ARG A 54 -31.18 25.20 14.14
CA ARG A 54 -30.73 24.77 12.79
C ARG A 54 -30.82 23.25 12.55
N ILE A 55 -31.75 22.59 13.22
CA ILE A 55 -31.98 21.14 13.20
C ILE A 55 -32.87 20.79 12.00
N SER A 56 -32.61 19.66 11.32
CA SER A 56 -33.40 19.24 10.14
C SER A 56 -34.91 19.18 10.39
N SER A 57 -35.34 18.66 11.56
CA SER A 57 -36.76 18.61 11.94
C SER A 57 -37.34 19.98 12.30
N ALA A 58 -36.55 20.89 12.88
CA ALA A 58 -36.95 22.26 13.15
C ALA A 58 -37.18 23.04 11.84
N LYS A 59 -36.25 22.94 10.89
CA LYS A 59 -36.40 23.50 9.53
C LYS A 59 -37.67 22.95 8.86
N LEU A 60 -37.87 21.62 8.89
CA LEU A 60 -39.06 20.98 8.31
C LEU A 60 -40.36 21.52 8.93
N ASN A 61 -40.47 21.55 10.27
CA ASN A 61 -41.65 22.07 10.96
C ASN A 61 -41.96 23.51 10.53
N ASN A 62 -40.97 24.41 10.66
CA ASN A 62 -41.10 25.82 10.30
C ASN A 62 -41.55 25.99 8.85
N PHE A 63 -40.88 25.37 7.87
CA PHE A 63 -41.24 25.50 6.46
C PHE A 63 -42.57 24.84 6.08
N SER A 64 -43.00 23.77 6.77
CA SER A 64 -44.32 23.19 6.58
C SER A 64 -45.45 24.08 7.09
N ARG A 65 -45.21 24.85 8.16
CA ARG A 65 -46.19 25.83 8.71
C ARG A 65 -46.25 27.13 7.91
N LEU A 66 -45.20 27.47 7.17
CA LEU A 66 -45.18 28.65 6.29
C LEU A 66 -45.97 28.45 4.99
N GLU A 67 -46.01 27.22 4.46
CA GLU A 67 -46.57 26.95 3.12
C GLU A 67 -48.04 27.40 2.96
N PRO A 68 -48.98 27.10 3.88
CA PRO A 68 -50.37 27.57 3.74
C PRO A 68 -50.49 29.09 3.74
N THR A 69 -49.76 29.78 4.63
CA THR A 69 -49.81 31.25 4.76
C THR A 69 -49.21 31.97 3.55
N LEU A 70 -48.11 31.47 2.99
CA LEU A 70 -47.49 32.04 1.79
C LEU A 70 -48.36 31.80 0.56
N HIS A 71 -49.01 30.64 0.46
CA HIS A 71 -49.94 30.35 -0.63
C HIS A 71 -51.21 31.21 -0.55
N LEU A 72 -51.74 31.47 0.65
CA LEU A 72 -52.88 32.38 0.88
C LEU A 72 -52.57 33.82 0.42
N LEU A 73 -51.32 34.27 0.57
CA LEU A 73 -50.85 35.58 0.07
C LEU A 73 -50.57 35.61 -1.44
N GLY A 74 -50.76 34.51 -2.16
CA GLY A 74 -50.46 34.39 -3.59
C GLY A 74 -48.95 34.35 -3.90
N VAL A 75 -48.10 34.05 -2.92
CA VAL A 75 -46.65 33.89 -3.12
C VAL A 75 -46.36 32.47 -3.60
N GLN A 76 -45.60 32.35 -4.70
CA GLN A 76 -45.18 31.06 -5.24
C GLN A 76 -44.12 30.42 -4.32
N PHE A 77 -44.56 29.47 -3.48
CA PHE A 77 -43.69 28.77 -2.54
C PHE A 77 -43.65 27.26 -2.82
N ASP A 78 -42.79 26.86 -3.75
CA ASP A 78 -42.60 25.46 -4.11
C ASP A 78 -41.60 24.73 -3.20
N GLN A 79 -41.68 23.39 -3.21
CA GLN A 79 -40.77 22.49 -2.48
C GLN A 79 -39.29 22.77 -2.80
N ASN A 80 -39.00 23.10 -4.06
CA ASN A 80 -37.66 23.46 -4.53
C ASN A 80 -37.19 24.80 -3.93
N VAL A 81 -38.08 25.80 -3.83
CA VAL A 81 -37.79 27.10 -3.21
C VAL A 81 -37.51 26.93 -1.72
N ALA A 82 -38.30 26.09 -1.04
CA ALA A 82 -38.07 25.76 0.37
C ALA A 82 -36.70 25.06 0.58
N HIS A 83 -36.38 24.04 -0.22
CA HIS A 83 -35.09 23.35 -0.17
C HIS A 83 -33.90 24.29 -0.47
N ASP A 84 -34.06 25.18 -1.45
CA ASP A 84 -33.03 26.13 -1.86
C ASP A 84 -32.74 27.18 -0.77
N ILE A 85 -33.75 27.57 0.00
CA ILE A 85 -33.58 28.42 1.20
C ILE A 85 -32.90 27.63 2.33
N ILE A 86 -33.31 26.38 2.55
CA ILE A 86 -32.75 25.48 3.58
C ILE A 86 -31.26 25.20 3.34
N THR A 87 -30.85 25.10 2.07
CA THR A 87 -29.46 24.89 1.61
C THR A 87 -28.66 26.18 1.44
N GLU A 88 -29.19 27.33 1.86
CA GLU A 88 -28.51 28.63 1.86
C GLU A 88 -28.11 29.14 0.47
N LYS A 89 -28.84 28.74 -0.60
CA LYS A 89 -28.56 29.23 -1.96
C LYS A 89 -28.70 30.76 -2.04
N PRO A 90 -27.70 31.47 -2.59
CA PRO A 90 -27.73 32.93 -2.64
C PRO A 90 -28.88 33.43 -3.53
N GLY A 91 -29.49 34.55 -3.13
CA GLY A 91 -30.56 35.22 -3.88
C GLY A 91 -31.97 34.63 -3.73
N VAL A 92 -32.13 33.31 -3.49
CA VAL A 92 -33.46 32.66 -3.45
C VAL A 92 -34.32 33.20 -2.30
N ALA A 93 -33.77 33.21 -1.08
CA ALA A 93 -34.46 33.79 0.09
C ALA A 93 -34.80 35.28 -0.11
N MET A 94 -33.95 36.02 -0.82
CA MET A 94 -34.14 37.46 -1.07
C MET A 94 -35.28 37.70 -2.09
N LYS A 95 -35.37 36.88 -3.13
CA LYS A 95 -36.47 36.91 -4.11
C LYS A 95 -37.81 36.60 -3.44
N LEU A 96 -37.88 35.56 -2.60
CA LEU A 96 -39.08 35.22 -1.85
C LEU A 96 -39.49 36.34 -0.89
N LEU A 97 -38.54 36.91 -0.15
CA LEU A 97 -38.81 37.97 0.82
C LEU A 97 -39.24 39.28 0.15
N TYR A 98 -38.76 39.56 -1.08
CA TYR A 98 -39.25 40.66 -1.92
C TYR A 98 -40.68 40.43 -2.42
N GLN A 99 -41.02 39.22 -2.87
CA GLN A 99 -42.39 38.84 -3.24
C GLN A 99 -43.33 38.96 -2.04
N LEU A 100 -42.89 38.49 -0.87
CA LEU A 100 -43.62 38.61 0.39
C LEU A 100 -43.82 40.09 0.79
N TYR A 101 -42.80 40.94 0.67
CA TYR A 101 -42.91 42.38 0.90
C TYR A 101 -44.01 43.01 0.03
N ILE A 102 -44.03 42.71 -1.28
CA ILE A 102 -45.07 43.21 -2.19
C ILE A 102 -46.46 42.70 -1.77
N ALA A 103 -46.59 41.42 -1.43
CA ALA A 103 -47.86 40.82 -1.02
C ALA A 103 -48.40 41.46 0.29
N LEU A 104 -47.54 41.67 1.29
CA LEU A 104 -47.89 42.31 2.56
C LEU A 104 -48.25 43.79 2.37
N GLN A 105 -47.54 44.52 1.51
CA GLN A 105 -47.89 45.92 1.17
C GLN A 105 -49.20 46.01 0.39
N ARG A 106 -49.56 45.01 -0.43
CA ARG A 106 -50.89 44.91 -1.04
C ARG A 106 -51.97 44.63 0.01
N LYS A 107 -51.77 43.65 0.92
CA LYS A 107 -52.69 43.37 2.05
C LYS A 107 -52.94 44.63 2.88
N LYS A 108 -51.87 45.34 3.28
CA LYS A 108 -51.94 46.58 4.08
C LYS A 108 -52.77 47.69 3.42
N LYS A 109 -52.76 47.77 2.07
CA LYS A 109 -53.58 48.71 1.31
C LYS A 109 -55.05 48.27 1.16
N SER A 110 -55.34 46.97 1.22
CA SER A 110 -56.70 46.44 1.12
C SER A 110 -57.43 46.30 2.47
N GLY A 111 -56.74 46.45 3.61
CA GLY A 111 -57.34 46.36 4.95
C GLY A 111 -57.76 44.95 5.42
N LEU A 112 -57.73 43.96 4.52
CA LEU A 112 -58.19 42.59 4.78
C LEU A 112 -57.36 41.86 5.86
N THR A 113 -58.05 41.25 6.81
CA THR A 113 -57.52 40.41 7.88
C THR A 113 -57.20 39.00 7.36
N GLY A 114 -56.32 38.24 8.04
CA GLY A 114 -55.96 36.88 7.62
C GLY A 114 -57.16 35.94 7.50
N VAL A 115 -58.13 36.08 8.42
CA VAL A 115 -59.40 35.33 8.44
C VAL A 115 -60.28 35.65 7.22
N GLU A 116 -60.37 36.92 6.82
CA GLU A 116 -61.20 37.36 5.68
C GLU A 116 -60.65 36.84 4.35
N LEU A 117 -59.34 36.72 4.21
CA LEU A 117 -58.71 36.09 3.04
C LEU A 117 -59.02 34.59 2.95
N GLN A 118 -59.21 33.91 4.09
CA GLN A 118 -59.61 32.49 4.10
C GLN A 118 -61.10 32.31 3.79
N THR A 119 -61.99 33.17 4.32
CA THR A 119 -63.44 33.10 4.05
C THR A 119 -63.80 33.45 2.60
N MET A 120 -62.96 34.23 1.91
CA MET A 120 -63.12 34.55 0.49
C MET A 120 -62.65 33.44 -0.47
N GLN A 121 -62.07 32.33 0.02
CA GLN A 121 -61.69 31.20 -0.85
C GLN A 121 -62.84 30.18 -0.99
N PRO A 122 -63.08 29.64 -2.21
CA PRO A 122 -64.06 28.57 -2.41
C PRO A 122 -63.70 27.31 -1.61
N LEU A 123 -64.66 26.71 -0.89
CA LEU A 123 -64.44 25.51 -0.06
C LEU A 123 -63.87 24.31 -0.84
N THR A 124 -64.07 24.26 -2.16
CA THR A 124 -63.48 23.25 -3.05
C THR A 124 -61.96 23.36 -3.14
N ASN A 125 -61.39 24.56 -3.02
CA ASN A 125 -59.95 24.76 -2.99
C ASN A 125 -59.36 24.28 -1.65
N THR A 126 -60.01 24.51 -0.51
CA THR A 126 -59.45 24.20 0.82
C THR A 126 -59.04 22.73 0.96
N LYS A 127 -59.88 21.77 0.54
CA LYS A 127 -59.54 20.34 0.56
C LYS A 127 -58.35 20.00 -0.35
N LEU A 128 -58.30 20.62 -1.53
CA LEU A 128 -57.23 20.43 -2.51
C LEU A 128 -55.90 21.07 -2.06
N GLN A 129 -55.94 22.17 -1.29
CA GLN A 129 -54.75 22.73 -0.65
C GLN A 129 -54.23 21.80 0.45
N ASN A 130 -55.09 21.28 1.33
CA ASN A 130 -54.65 20.37 2.39
C ASN A 130 -53.90 19.13 1.84
N MET A 131 -54.37 18.54 0.73
CA MET A 131 -53.67 17.45 0.04
C MET A 131 -52.33 17.88 -0.58
N LYS A 132 -52.22 19.12 -1.06
CA LYS A 132 -50.95 19.69 -1.56
C LYS A 132 -49.96 19.96 -0.43
N SER A 133 -50.41 20.50 0.70
CA SER A 133 -49.59 20.74 1.89
C SER A 133 -49.02 19.45 2.48
N GLU A 134 -49.80 18.36 2.48
CA GLU A 134 -49.31 17.04 2.89
C GLU A 134 -48.26 16.49 1.91
N ALA A 135 -48.53 16.54 0.60
CA ALA A 135 -47.57 16.16 -0.42
C ALA A 135 -46.30 17.06 -0.44
N PHE A 136 -46.43 18.33 -0.06
CA PHE A 136 -45.32 19.26 0.15
C PHE A 136 -44.46 18.82 1.33
N ARG A 137 -45.07 18.53 2.48
CA ARG A 137 -44.39 18.10 3.70
C ARG A 137 -43.59 16.82 3.48
N ASP A 138 -44.15 15.82 2.81
CA ASP A 138 -43.47 14.53 2.61
C ASP A 138 -42.35 14.59 1.56
N ARG A 139 -42.52 15.36 0.47
CA ARG A 139 -41.41 15.60 -0.47
C ARG A 139 -40.30 16.44 0.17
N LEU A 140 -40.65 17.46 0.95
CA LEU A 140 -39.67 18.25 1.70
C LEU A 140 -38.92 17.41 2.74
N ARG A 141 -39.59 16.43 3.39
CA ARG A 141 -38.97 15.45 4.30
C ARG A 141 -37.87 14.64 3.61
N ASN A 142 -38.06 14.28 2.35
CA ASN A 142 -37.08 13.52 1.57
C ASN A 142 -35.92 14.38 1.05
N LEU A 143 -36.16 15.68 0.84
CA LEU A 143 -35.17 16.64 0.36
C LEU A 143 -34.26 17.22 1.46
N ILE A 144 -34.64 17.13 2.74
CA ILE A 144 -33.83 17.60 3.87
C ILE A 144 -33.00 16.42 4.41
N PRO A 145 -31.65 16.46 4.37
CA PRO A 145 -30.81 15.43 4.96
C PRO A 145 -31.10 15.24 6.45
N ARG A 146 -31.21 13.99 6.92
CA ARG A 146 -31.47 13.71 8.33
C ARG A 146 -30.23 14.05 9.15
N GLN A 147 -30.42 14.41 10.42
CA GLN A 147 -29.30 14.77 11.29
C GLN A 147 -28.34 13.59 11.53
N THR A 148 -28.87 12.37 11.53
CA THR A 148 -28.10 11.12 11.53
C THR A 148 -27.09 11.10 10.39
N ASP A 149 -27.54 11.43 9.18
CA ASP A 149 -26.77 11.31 7.95
C ASP A 149 -25.69 12.40 7.89
N VAL A 150 -26.01 13.62 8.35
CA VAL A 150 -25.05 14.72 8.51
C VAL A 150 -24.02 14.44 9.61
N SER A 151 -24.38 13.64 10.62
CA SER A 151 -23.44 13.17 11.65
C SER A 151 -22.53 12.08 11.10
N LEU A 152 -23.10 11.07 10.42
CA LEU A 152 -22.38 9.99 9.76
C LEU A 152 -21.40 10.51 8.70
N MET A 153 -21.79 11.49 7.89
CA MET A 153 -20.90 12.17 6.94
C MET A 153 -19.70 12.83 7.64
N ARG A 154 -19.92 13.52 8.77
CA ARG A 154 -18.84 14.13 9.56
C ARG A 154 -17.91 13.08 10.19
N VAL A 155 -18.46 11.95 10.63
CA VAL A 155 -17.68 10.82 11.16
C VAL A 155 -16.86 10.17 10.04
N SER A 156 -17.48 9.89 8.89
CA SER A 156 -16.83 9.33 7.69
C SER A 156 -15.67 10.21 7.21
N HIS A 157 -15.87 11.53 7.10
CA HIS A 157 -14.81 12.48 6.74
C HIS A 157 -13.62 12.40 7.68
N ARG A 158 -13.85 12.39 9.00
CA ARG A 158 -12.78 12.24 10.02
C ARG A 158 -12.03 10.91 9.91
N PHE A 159 -12.70 9.83 9.54
CA PHE A 159 -12.03 8.56 9.27
C PHE A 159 -11.21 8.63 7.98
N GLN A 160 -11.73 9.19 6.89
CA GLN A 160 -11.01 9.38 5.63
C GLN A 160 -9.75 10.25 5.81
N GLU A 161 -9.83 11.35 6.58
CA GLU A 161 -8.67 12.17 6.94
C GLU A 161 -7.62 11.38 7.72
N LYS A 162 -8.04 10.54 8.68
CA LYS A 162 -7.13 9.65 9.42
C LYS A 162 -6.50 8.56 8.56
N TYR A 163 -7.19 8.05 7.54
CA TYR A 163 -6.61 7.12 6.56
C TYR A 163 -5.55 7.82 5.71
N LYS A 164 -5.86 8.99 5.13
CA LYS A 164 -4.88 9.78 4.36
C LYS A 164 -3.61 10.07 5.16
N TYR A 165 -3.75 10.51 6.41
CA TYR A 165 -2.59 10.78 7.28
C TYR A 165 -1.73 9.53 7.52
N LYS A 166 -2.36 8.36 7.75
CA LYS A 166 -1.63 7.09 7.89
C LYS A 166 -0.94 6.65 6.60
N ASP A 167 -1.58 6.84 5.45
CA ASP A 167 -0.99 6.51 4.15
C ASP A 167 0.19 7.43 3.84
N GLU A 168 0.08 8.72 4.15
CA GLU A 168 1.17 9.71 4.07
C GLU A 168 2.34 9.36 5.00
N ASP A 169 2.08 8.99 6.26
CA ASP A 169 3.09 8.50 7.22
C ASP A 169 3.79 7.23 6.72
N LEU A 170 3.05 6.27 6.14
CA LEU A 170 3.61 5.06 5.54
C LEU A 170 4.53 5.42 4.37
N VAL A 171 4.10 6.28 3.45
CA VAL A 171 4.96 6.77 2.35
C VAL A 171 6.20 7.48 2.90
N HIS A 172 6.07 8.35 3.90
CA HIS A 172 7.21 9.04 4.51
C HIS A 172 8.21 8.08 5.17
N THR A 173 7.74 7.06 5.89
CA THR A 173 8.62 6.05 6.50
C THR A 173 9.29 5.16 5.45
N HIS A 174 8.62 4.84 4.34
CA HIS A 174 9.22 4.12 3.22
C HIS A 174 10.30 4.95 2.51
N LEU A 175 10.04 6.23 2.22
CA LEU A 175 11.03 7.14 1.62
C LEU A 175 12.26 7.29 2.53
N LYS A 176 12.06 7.51 3.83
CA LYS A 176 13.17 7.63 4.80
C LYS A 176 14.00 6.36 4.90
N LYS A 177 13.40 5.17 4.76
CA LYS A 177 14.13 3.89 4.68
C LYS A 177 14.97 3.80 3.41
N LEU A 178 14.45 4.24 2.26
CA LEU A 178 15.18 4.27 0.99
C LEU A 178 16.36 5.24 1.02
N GLU A 179 16.19 6.45 1.55
CA GLU A 179 17.28 7.42 1.74
C GLU A 179 18.39 6.86 2.64
N ASN A 180 18.02 6.24 3.77
CA ASN A 180 18.99 5.62 4.67
C ASN A 180 19.76 4.48 4.00
N PHE A 181 19.09 3.68 3.16
CA PHE A 181 19.75 2.61 2.39
C PHE A 181 20.72 3.17 1.35
N GLN A 182 20.35 4.26 0.65
CA GLN A 182 21.25 4.95 -0.28
C GLN A 182 22.47 5.52 0.42
N LYS A 183 22.29 6.24 1.55
CA LYS A 183 23.41 6.78 2.36
C LYS A 183 24.37 5.67 2.81
N LEU A 184 23.85 4.55 3.31
CA LEU A 184 24.68 3.42 3.73
C LEU A 184 25.44 2.77 2.55
N GLN A 185 24.86 2.78 1.35
CA GLN A 185 25.56 2.35 0.14
C GLN A 185 26.65 3.35 -0.30
N GLU A 186 26.42 4.65 -0.15
CA GLU A 186 27.41 5.71 -0.41
C GLU A 186 28.56 5.68 0.60
N GLU A 187 28.29 5.45 1.89
CA GLU A 187 29.27 5.23 2.94
C GLU A 187 30.16 3.99 2.65
N GLN A 188 29.56 2.88 2.20
CA GLN A 188 30.36 1.73 1.74
C GLN A 188 31.23 2.06 0.52
N ARG A 189 30.74 2.87 -0.43
CA ARG A 189 31.55 3.32 -1.58
C ARG A 189 32.70 4.22 -1.14
N SER A 190 32.45 5.21 -0.28
CA SER A 190 33.49 6.13 0.20
C SER A 190 34.55 5.40 1.02
N PHE A 191 34.16 4.48 1.91
CA PHE A 191 35.07 3.63 2.68
C PHE A 191 35.96 2.77 1.77
N ASN A 192 35.40 2.17 0.72
CA ASN A 192 36.17 1.38 -0.25
C ASN A 192 37.16 2.25 -1.06
N ILE A 193 36.75 3.46 -1.45
CA ILE A 193 37.63 4.44 -2.12
C ILE A 193 38.76 4.87 -1.18
N GLU A 194 38.48 5.14 0.09
CA GLU A 194 39.47 5.52 1.09
C GLU A 194 40.47 4.39 1.36
N LYS A 195 39.99 3.15 1.52
CA LYS A 195 40.83 1.95 1.62
C LYS A 195 41.76 1.82 0.40
N GLN A 196 41.26 2.08 -0.82
CA GLN A 196 42.10 2.08 -2.02
C GLN A 196 43.13 3.23 -2.02
N ARG A 197 42.75 4.44 -1.58
CA ARG A 197 43.67 5.58 -1.43
C ARG A 197 44.78 5.29 -0.42
N LEU A 198 44.46 4.71 0.73
CA LEU A 198 45.43 4.29 1.74
C LEU A 198 46.37 3.20 1.21
N SER A 199 45.84 2.22 0.46
CA SER A 199 46.67 1.19 -0.16
C SER A 199 47.63 1.77 -1.21
N ARG A 200 47.19 2.76 -2.00
CA ARG A 200 48.07 3.49 -2.94
C ARG A 200 49.11 4.35 -2.21
N ARG A 201 48.75 5.00 -1.09
CA ARG A 201 49.72 5.74 -0.25
C ARG A 201 50.82 4.80 0.26
N ARG A 202 50.45 3.64 0.84
CA ARG A 202 51.42 2.62 1.28
C ARG A 202 52.31 2.13 0.14
N GLN A 203 51.76 1.88 -1.05
CA GLN A 203 52.56 1.53 -2.23
C GLN A 203 53.53 2.64 -2.63
N ASN A 204 53.10 3.90 -2.62
CA ASN A 204 53.94 5.06 -2.93
C ASN A 204 55.03 5.28 -1.86
N GLU A 205 54.71 5.09 -0.58
CA GLU A 205 55.66 5.15 0.54
C GLU A 205 56.73 4.06 0.42
N ILE A 206 56.34 2.81 0.12
CA ILE A 206 57.27 1.70 -0.14
C ILE A 206 58.13 2.01 -1.37
N MET A 207 57.56 2.53 -2.45
CA MET A 207 58.32 2.94 -3.64
C MET A 207 59.29 4.08 -3.35
N ALA A 208 58.91 5.06 -2.53
CA ALA A 208 59.78 6.15 -2.10
C ALA A 208 60.90 5.67 -1.16
N GLN A 209 60.61 4.73 -0.25
CA GLN A 209 61.61 4.06 0.59
C GLN A 209 62.59 3.24 -0.26
N ILE A 210 62.12 2.50 -1.27
CA ILE A 210 62.97 1.81 -2.24
C ILE A 210 63.84 2.81 -3.00
N GLN A 211 63.27 3.92 -3.50
CA GLN A 211 64.02 4.95 -4.22
C GLN A 211 65.07 5.64 -3.33
N ALA A 212 64.78 5.87 -2.04
CA ALA A 212 65.72 6.43 -1.08
C ALA A 212 66.79 5.43 -0.62
N ALA A 213 66.44 4.13 -0.53
CA ALA A 213 67.37 3.04 -0.20
C ALA A 213 68.22 2.59 -1.40
N ILE A 214 67.88 2.97 -2.63
CA ILE A 214 68.78 2.89 -3.78
C ILE A 214 69.90 3.92 -3.59
N ILE A 215 70.95 3.47 -2.89
CA ILE A 215 72.27 4.11 -2.93
C ILE A 215 72.66 4.22 -4.40
N GLN A 216 72.95 5.44 -4.87
CA GLN A 216 73.48 5.64 -6.22
C GLN A 216 74.91 5.09 -6.31
N ILE A 217 75.04 3.80 -6.54
CA ILE A 217 76.26 3.21 -7.10
C ILE A 217 76.47 3.91 -8.46
N PRO A 218 77.62 4.58 -8.70
CA PRO A 218 77.91 5.14 -10.01
C PRO A 218 77.85 4.02 -11.04
N LYS A 219 76.90 4.10 -11.98
CA LYS A 219 76.72 3.05 -12.99
C LYS A 219 78.05 2.88 -13.73
N PRO A 220 78.64 1.66 -13.76
CA PRO A 220 79.78 1.41 -14.66
C PRO A 220 79.35 1.77 -16.09
N ALA A 221 80.25 2.42 -16.83
CA ALA A 221 79.92 3.08 -18.09
C ALA A 221 79.12 2.17 -19.03
N SER A 222 77.93 2.61 -19.42
CA SER A 222 76.95 1.80 -20.13
C SER A 222 77.52 1.20 -21.41
N ASN A 223 77.61 -0.13 -21.44
CA ASN A 223 78.03 -1.02 -22.54
C ASN A 223 78.34 -0.31 -23.87
N ARG A 224 79.55 0.26 -23.96
CA ARG A 224 80.10 0.91 -25.16
C ARG A 224 80.09 -0.03 -26.37
N THR A 225 80.11 -1.34 -26.12
CA THR A 225 80.04 -2.45 -27.08
C THR A 225 78.76 -2.48 -27.91
N LEU A 226 77.57 -2.25 -27.33
CA LEU A 226 76.32 -2.28 -28.10
C LEU A 226 76.25 -1.09 -29.06
N LYS A 227 76.54 0.13 -28.58
CA LYS A 227 76.63 1.33 -29.42
C LYS A 227 77.74 1.23 -30.49
N ALA A 228 78.84 0.56 -30.18
CA ALA A 228 79.92 0.32 -31.15
C ALA A 228 79.51 -0.71 -32.24
N LEU A 229 78.79 -1.77 -31.88
CA LEU A 229 78.26 -2.75 -32.85
C LEU A 229 77.22 -2.13 -33.78
N ASP A 230 76.33 -1.28 -33.27
CA ASP A 230 75.36 -0.58 -34.09
C ASP A 230 76.03 0.47 -34.99
N ALA A 231 77.02 1.21 -34.48
CA ALA A 231 77.86 2.08 -35.32
C ALA A 231 78.60 1.29 -36.42
N GLN A 232 79.15 0.11 -36.11
CA GLN A 232 79.83 -0.73 -37.09
C GLN A 232 78.87 -1.27 -38.17
N LYS A 233 77.63 -1.66 -37.80
CA LYS A 233 76.58 -2.02 -38.76
C LYS A 233 76.21 -0.84 -39.67
N MET A 234 76.09 0.37 -39.13
CA MET A 234 75.80 1.57 -39.92
C MET A 234 76.96 1.92 -40.87
N MET A 235 78.22 1.70 -40.46
CA MET A 235 79.38 1.89 -41.35
C MET A 235 79.47 0.82 -42.45
N LYS A 236 79.08 -0.45 -42.17
CA LYS A 236 78.95 -1.48 -43.21
C LYS A 236 77.90 -1.12 -44.24
N LYS A 237 76.69 -0.73 -43.80
CA LYS A 237 75.61 -0.27 -44.70
C LYS A 237 76.01 0.93 -45.57
N LYS A 238 76.85 1.85 -45.05
CA LYS A 238 77.39 2.96 -45.85
C LYS A 238 78.36 2.48 -46.93
N LYS A 239 79.28 1.56 -46.59
CA LYS A 239 80.18 0.96 -47.58
C LYS A 239 79.43 0.16 -48.64
N GLU A 240 78.48 -0.68 -48.23
CA GLU A 240 77.60 -1.42 -49.14
C GLU A 240 76.84 -0.48 -50.08
N ALA A 241 76.35 0.68 -49.59
CA ALA A 241 75.71 1.69 -50.43
C ALA A 241 76.69 2.43 -51.37
N GLU A 242 77.93 2.71 -50.94
CA GLU A 242 78.98 3.28 -51.78
C GLU A 242 79.45 2.30 -52.87
N ASP A 243 79.60 1.01 -52.53
CA ASP A 243 79.95 -0.07 -53.46
C ASP A 243 78.82 -0.27 -54.50
N VAL A 244 77.55 -0.33 -54.08
CA VAL A 244 76.40 -0.36 -54.99
C VAL A 244 76.33 0.90 -55.87
N ALA A 245 76.61 2.09 -55.33
CA ALA A 245 76.67 3.32 -56.14
C ALA A 245 77.83 3.30 -57.15
N ASN A 246 78.96 2.68 -56.82
CA ASN A 246 80.09 2.49 -57.71
C ASN A 246 79.82 1.40 -58.76
N GLU A 247 79.08 0.34 -58.42
CA GLU A 247 78.59 -0.67 -59.36
C GLU A 247 77.56 -0.08 -60.33
N ILE A 248 76.62 0.75 -59.85
CA ILE A 248 75.69 1.50 -60.71
C ILE A 248 76.47 2.42 -61.65
N LYS A 249 77.47 3.18 -61.19
CA LYS A 249 78.31 4.00 -62.08
C LYS A 249 79.08 3.17 -63.12
N LYS A 250 79.61 1.99 -62.74
CA LYS A 250 80.24 1.05 -63.68
C LYS A 250 79.23 0.50 -64.68
N PHE A 251 78.01 0.21 -64.25
CA PHE A 251 76.91 -0.28 -65.07
C PHE A 251 76.39 0.80 -66.04
N GLU A 252 76.26 2.05 -65.61
CA GLU A 252 75.97 3.21 -66.46
C GLU A 252 77.09 3.47 -67.47
N ALA A 253 78.36 3.30 -67.07
CA ALA A 253 79.50 3.37 -67.98
C ALA A 253 79.49 2.21 -68.99
N LEU A 254 79.11 1.00 -68.58
CA LEU A 254 78.92 -0.14 -69.48
C LEU A 254 77.73 0.08 -70.42
N ILE A 255 76.59 0.60 -69.96
CA ILE A 255 75.46 0.97 -70.83
C ILE A 255 75.85 2.06 -71.83
N LYS A 256 76.61 3.09 -71.42
CA LYS A 256 77.16 4.08 -72.36
C LYS A 256 78.11 3.46 -73.38
N LYS A 257 78.84 2.40 -73.00
CA LYS A 257 79.75 1.67 -73.88
C LYS A 257 79.02 0.69 -74.80
N ASP A 258 77.93 0.07 -74.35
CA ASP A 258 77.07 -0.83 -75.14
C ASP A 258 76.19 -0.05 -76.14
N LEU A 259 75.76 1.16 -75.77
CA LEU A 259 75.15 2.12 -76.70
C LEU A 259 76.14 2.60 -77.78
N GLN A 260 77.45 2.49 -77.54
CA GLN A 260 78.52 2.69 -78.54
C GLN A 260 78.99 1.38 -79.20
N ALA A 261 78.59 0.20 -78.72
CA ALA A 261 79.00 -1.10 -79.25
C ALA A 261 77.96 -1.77 -80.16
N LYS A 262 76.81 -1.11 -80.42
CA LYS A 262 75.82 -1.52 -81.44
C LYS A 262 76.26 -1.28 -82.89
N GLU A 263 77.57 -1.26 -83.15
CA GLU A 263 78.16 -0.93 -84.46
C GLU A 263 79.17 -1.98 -84.99
N SER A 264 79.32 -3.15 -84.34
CA SER A 264 80.11 -4.28 -84.89
C SER A 264 79.65 -5.66 -84.38
N ALA A 265 79.96 -6.72 -85.13
CA ALA A 265 79.12 -7.93 -85.21
C ALA A 265 79.69 -9.24 -84.60
N SER A 266 78.79 -10.23 -84.49
CA SER A 266 78.94 -11.70 -84.32
C SER A 266 80.35 -12.33 -84.47
N LYS A 267 80.85 -13.13 -83.50
CA LYS A 267 80.48 -14.51 -83.07
C LYS A 267 80.90 -15.66 -84.03
N THR A 268 81.63 -16.65 -83.48
CA THR A 268 81.92 -17.98 -84.09
C THR A 268 81.91 -19.08 -83.00
N SER A 269 81.54 -20.31 -83.34
CA SER A 269 81.51 -21.51 -82.47
C SER A 269 81.96 -22.78 -83.22
N LEU A 270 82.40 -23.83 -82.51
CA LEU A 270 82.89 -25.12 -83.03
C LEU A 270 82.41 -26.30 -82.17
N ASP A 271 82.21 -27.48 -82.78
CA ASP A 271 81.93 -28.77 -82.13
C ASP A 271 82.49 -29.95 -82.98
N ALA A 272 82.70 -31.15 -82.40
CA ALA A 272 83.37 -32.29 -83.08
C ALA A 272 82.95 -33.71 -82.61
N ALA A 273 83.00 -34.68 -83.54
CA ALA A 273 83.00 -36.17 -83.41
C ALA A 273 83.46 -36.78 -84.77
N GLY A 274 83.74 -38.09 -85.00
CA GLY A 274 83.77 -39.34 -84.22
C GLY A 274 84.38 -40.49 -85.08
N GLN A 275 84.45 -41.76 -84.62
CA GLN A 275 85.17 -42.85 -85.34
C GLN A 275 84.54 -44.28 -85.25
N THR A 276 84.72 -45.10 -86.32
CA THR A 276 84.76 -46.62 -86.38
C THR A 276 83.47 -47.45 -86.08
N THR A 277 83.20 -48.69 -86.57
CA THR A 277 83.87 -49.62 -87.55
C THR A 277 82.93 -50.72 -88.15
N THR A 278 83.32 -51.21 -89.33
CA THR A 278 83.23 -52.54 -90.01
C THR A 278 83.05 -53.85 -89.18
N ASP A 279 82.64 -55.05 -89.66
CA ASP A 279 81.94 -55.56 -90.88
C ASP A 279 81.74 -57.14 -90.77
N LEU A 280 81.02 -57.80 -91.72
CA LEU A 280 81.02 -59.25 -92.11
C LEU A 280 80.27 -60.40 -91.36
N LEU A 281 79.06 -60.73 -91.86
CA LEU A 281 78.53 -62.02 -92.41
C LEU A 281 78.80 -63.46 -91.80
N ASN A 282 77.85 -63.93 -90.97
CA ASN A 282 76.98 -65.14 -91.04
C ASN A 282 77.24 -66.38 -91.96
N THR A 283 77.14 -67.64 -91.43
CA THR A 283 76.40 -68.79 -92.07
C THR A 283 76.09 -70.03 -91.15
N TYR A 284 74.79 -70.31 -90.97
CA TYR A 284 74.07 -71.62 -90.96
C TYR A 284 74.30 -72.80 -89.96
N SER A 285 73.29 -72.96 -89.08
CA SER A 285 72.51 -74.18 -88.78
C SER A 285 73.07 -75.35 -87.93
N ASP A 286 72.87 -75.26 -86.60
CA ASP A 286 72.55 -76.40 -85.71
C ASP A 286 71.34 -76.02 -84.80
N ASP A 287 70.31 -75.47 -85.46
CA ASP A 287 69.51 -74.38 -84.92
C ASP A 287 68.47 -74.83 -83.86
N GLU A 288 67.91 -76.04 -83.96
CA GLU A 288 66.82 -76.48 -83.06
C GLU A 288 67.30 -77.00 -81.70
N TYR A 289 68.44 -77.72 -81.65
CA TYR A 289 69.00 -78.21 -80.40
C TYR A 289 69.62 -77.05 -79.62
N ILE A 290 70.34 -76.16 -80.32
CA ILE A 290 70.82 -74.89 -79.78
C ILE A 290 69.63 -74.06 -79.25
N LYS A 291 68.51 -73.93 -79.97
CA LYS A 291 67.29 -73.26 -79.45
C LYS A 291 66.72 -73.89 -78.18
N LYS A 292 66.81 -75.21 -77.98
CA LYS A 292 66.36 -75.87 -76.73
C LYS A 292 67.34 -75.69 -75.56
N ILE A 293 68.63 -75.54 -75.83
CA ILE A 293 69.62 -75.17 -74.80
C ILE A 293 69.47 -73.69 -74.48
N GLN A 294 69.41 -72.80 -75.49
CA GLN A 294 69.15 -71.38 -75.36
C GLN A 294 67.88 -71.13 -74.54
N LYS A 295 66.73 -71.75 -74.87
CA LYS A 295 65.50 -71.63 -74.07
C LYS A 295 65.69 -71.99 -72.60
N ARG A 296 66.38 -73.09 -72.26
CA ARG A 296 66.66 -73.43 -70.86
C ARG A 296 67.63 -72.46 -70.19
N LEU A 297 68.63 -71.96 -70.92
CA LEU A 297 69.58 -70.96 -70.44
C LEU A 297 68.92 -69.58 -70.24
N GLU A 298 67.97 -69.22 -71.10
CA GLU A 298 67.10 -68.05 -71.04
C GLU A 298 66.09 -68.17 -69.89
N GLU A 299 65.46 -69.33 -69.69
CA GLU A 299 64.59 -69.64 -68.56
C GLU A 299 65.37 -69.58 -67.24
N ASP A 300 66.57 -70.15 -67.16
CA ASP A 300 67.44 -70.07 -65.98
C ASP A 300 68.04 -68.68 -65.76
N ALA A 301 68.30 -67.91 -66.84
CA ALA A 301 68.69 -66.52 -66.77
C ALA A 301 67.54 -65.66 -66.25
N PHE A 302 66.33 -65.82 -66.80
CA PHE A 302 65.12 -65.15 -66.34
C PHE A 302 64.77 -65.55 -64.89
N ALA A 303 64.92 -66.82 -64.51
CA ALA A 303 64.70 -67.26 -63.14
C ALA A 303 65.75 -66.69 -62.17
N ARG A 304 67.01 -66.51 -62.60
CA ARG A 304 68.06 -65.79 -61.85
C ARG A 304 67.75 -64.31 -61.75
N GLU A 305 67.37 -63.66 -62.86
CA GLU A 305 67.02 -62.25 -62.92
C GLU A 305 65.77 -61.95 -62.08
N GLN A 306 64.76 -62.83 -62.05
CA GLN A 306 63.59 -62.72 -61.18
C GLN A 306 63.91 -62.99 -59.69
N ARG A 307 64.85 -63.89 -59.39
CA ARG A 307 65.39 -64.03 -58.02
C ARG A 307 66.15 -62.77 -57.61
N GLU A 308 66.90 -62.17 -58.52
CA GLU A 308 67.65 -60.94 -58.26
C GLU A 308 66.74 -59.71 -58.15
N LYS A 309 65.75 -59.55 -59.04
CA LYS A 309 64.68 -58.54 -58.93
C LYS A 309 63.85 -58.71 -57.65
N ARG A 310 63.72 -59.92 -57.09
CA ARG A 310 63.10 -60.16 -55.77
C ARG A 310 64.04 -59.78 -54.63
N ARG A 311 65.34 -60.12 -54.69
CA ARG A 311 66.33 -59.68 -53.70
C ARG A 311 66.49 -58.16 -53.68
N ARG A 312 66.60 -57.53 -54.85
CA ARG A 312 66.66 -56.07 -55.01
C ARG A 312 65.39 -55.39 -54.50
N ARG A 313 64.19 -55.93 -54.79
CA ARG A 313 62.93 -55.45 -54.19
C ARG A 313 62.95 -55.58 -52.67
N LEU A 314 63.20 -56.76 -52.12
CA LEU A 314 63.24 -56.98 -50.67
C LEU A 314 64.26 -56.07 -49.97
N LEU A 315 65.43 -55.85 -50.55
CA LEU A 315 66.43 -54.90 -50.02
C LEU A 315 65.95 -53.45 -50.09
N MET A 316 65.29 -53.04 -51.18
CA MET A 316 64.69 -51.70 -51.29
C MET A 316 63.51 -51.53 -50.32
N ASP A 317 62.66 -52.54 -50.18
CA ASP A 317 61.54 -52.54 -49.23
C ASP A 317 62.05 -52.48 -47.78
N GLN A 318 63.19 -53.14 -47.46
CA GLN A 318 63.87 -53.01 -46.17
C GLN A 318 64.46 -51.61 -45.95
N LEU A 319 65.08 -51.00 -46.97
CA LEU A 319 65.60 -49.63 -46.90
C LEU A 319 64.47 -48.62 -46.72
N ILE A 320 63.38 -48.74 -47.50
CA ILE A 320 62.19 -47.89 -47.40
C ILE A 320 61.52 -48.05 -46.02
N ALA A 321 61.44 -49.28 -45.49
CA ALA A 321 60.90 -49.52 -44.14
C ALA A 321 61.78 -48.90 -43.04
N HIS A 322 63.11 -48.92 -43.20
CA HIS A 322 64.04 -48.26 -42.28
C HIS A 322 63.96 -46.73 -42.38
N GLU A 323 63.90 -46.18 -43.59
CA GLU A 323 63.74 -44.75 -43.86
C GLU A 323 62.41 -44.24 -43.27
N ALA A 324 61.30 -44.95 -43.49
CA ALA A 324 60.00 -44.63 -42.89
C ALA A 324 60.01 -44.72 -41.36
N GLN A 325 60.78 -45.64 -40.75
CA GLN A 325 60.97 -45.68 -39.29
C GLN A 325 61.80 -44.50 -38.79
N GLU A 326 62.86 -44.09 -39.49
CA GLU A 326 63.63 -42.89 -39.16
C GLU A 326 62.79 -41.60 -39.30
N GLU A 327 61.96 -41.51 -40.35
CA GLU A 327 61.03 -40.40 -40.56
C GLU A 327 59.98 -40.34 -39.45
N ALA A 328 59.29 -41.45 -39.15
CA ALA A 328 58.35 -41.52 -38.04
C ALA A 328 59.01 -41.13 -36.69
N TYR A 329 60.24 -41.59 -36.44
CA TYR A 329 60.98 -41.22 -35.24
C TYR A 329 61.38 -39.73 -35.21
N ARG A 330 61.75 -39.14 -36.35
CA ARG A 330 61.98 -37.69 -36.49
C ARG A 330 60.69 -36.89 -36.26
N GLU A 331 59.58 -37.34 -36.81
CA GLU A 331 58.25 -36.76 -36.60
C GLU A 331 57.83 -36.84 -35.13
N GLU A 332 57.93 -38.00 -34.49
CA GLU A 332 57.66 -38.18 -33.05
C GLU A 332 58.54 -37.28 -32.18
N GLN A 333 59.83 -37.12 -32.52
CA GLN A 333 60.71 -36.18 -31.83
C GLN A 333 60.29 -34.71 -32.05
N LEU A 334 59.89 -34.35 -33.28
CA LEU A 334 59.42 -32.99 -33.60
C LEU A 334 58.10 -32.70 -32.87
N VAL A 335 57.13 -33.61 -32.93
CA VAL A 335 55.88 -33.55 -32.16
C VAL A 335 56.18 -33.43 -30.67
N SER A 336 57.07 -34.26 -30.11
CA SER A 336 57.44 -34.18 -28.69
C SER A 336 58.12 -32.87 -28.30
N ARG A 337 58.89 -32.25 -29.20
CA ARG A 337 59.51 -30.93 -28.99
C ARG A 337 58.50 -29.79 -29.12
N LEU A 338 57.54 -29.89 -30.03
CA LEU A 338 56.48 -28.90 -30.27
C LEU A 338 55.39 -28.96 -29.18
N MET A 339 55.01 -30.16 -28.75
CA MET A 339 54.03 -30.42 -27.68
C MET A 339 54.63 -30.22 -26.27
N ARG A 340 55.93 -29.90 -26.16
CA ARG A 340 56.59 -29.57 -24.90
C ARG A 340 56.08 -28.23 -24.38
N GLN A 341 55.01 -28.29 -23.60
CA GLN A 341 54.39 -27.12 -22.98
C GLN A 341 55.42 -26.25 -22.25
N SER A 342 55.35 -24.94 -22.53
CA SER A 342 56.08 -23.91 -21.81
C SER A 342 55.80 -24.01 -20.31
N GLN A 343 56.78 -23.65 -19.48
CA GLN A 343 56.54 -23.53 -18.04
C GLN A 343 55.44 -22.50 -17.74
N GLN A 344 55.24 -21.51 -18.62
CA GLN A 344 54.17 -20.52 -18.51
C GLN A 344 52.79 -21.14 -18.76
N GLU A 345 52.64 -21.97 -19.79
CA GLU A 345 51.37 -22.66 -20.10
C GLU A 345 50.92 -23.57 -18.96
N ARG A 346 51.86 -24.33 -18.36
CA ARG A 346 51.55 -25.15 -17.18
C ARG A 346 51.13 -24.32 -15.97
N ARG A 347 51.76 -23.16 -15.73
CA ARG A 347 51.33 -22.23 -14.67
C ARG A 347 49.94 -21.66 -14.94
N ILE A 348 49.66 -21.26 -16.18
CA ILE A 348 48.34 -20.76 -16.60
C ILE A 348 47.28 -21.86 -16.47
N ALA A 349 47.57 -23.10 -16.87
CA ALA A 349 46.65 -24.23 -16.73
C ALA A 349 46.29 -24.51 -15.25
N VAL A 350 47.28 -24.49 -14.35
CA VAL A 350 47.05 -24.63 -12.90
C VAL A 350 46.23 -23.45 -12.35
N GLN A 351 46.55 -22.21 -12.72
CA GLN A 351 45.76 -21.03 -12.35
C GLN A 351 44.31 -21.11 -12.85
N LEU A 352 44.09 -21.55 -14.09
CA LEU A 352 42.76 -21.76 -14.66
C LEU A 352 41.99 -22.88 -13.94
N MET A 353 42.65 -23.95 -13.51
CA MET A 353 42.03 -24.99 -12.68
C MET A 353 41.62 -24.45 -11.31
N HIS A 354 42.46 -23.66 -10.64
CA HIS A 354 42.09 -23.00 -9.38
C HIS A 354 40.89 -22.07 -9.57
N VAL A 355 40.90 -21.19 -10.57
CA VAL A 355 39.78 -20.27 -10.85
C VAL A 355 38.49 -21.02 -11.21
N ARG A 356 38.57 -22.18 -11.89
CA ARG A 356 37.41 -23.04 -12.15
C ARG A 356 36.87 -23.65 -10.85
N HIS A 357 37.74 -24.16 -9.99
CA HIS A 357 37.35 -24.72 -8.70
C HIS A 357 36.74 -23.67 -7.76
N GLU A 358 37.34 -22.47 -7.67
CA GLU A 358 36.78 -21.34 -6.91
C GLU A 358 35.40 -20.92 -7.43
N LYS A 359 35.19 -20.89 -8.75
CA LYS A 359 33.88 -20.61 -9.35
C LYS A 359 32.84 -21.69 -9.00
N GLU A 360 33.22 -22.95 -9.02
CA GLU A 360 32.36 -24.07 -8.63
C GLU A 360 31.96 -23.95 -7.14
N VAL A 361 32.92 -23.68 -6.26
CA VAL A 361 32.67 -23.43 -4.83
C VAL A 361 31.76 -22.21 -4.62
N LEU A 362 31.92 -21.13 -5.38
CA LEU A 362 31.02 -19.96 -5.32
C LEU A 362 29.60 -20.29 -5.80
N TRP A 363 29.46 -21.12 -6.84
CA TRP A 363 28.16 -21.58 -7.35
C TRP A 363 27.45 -22.50 -6.34
N GLN A 364 28.16 -23.46 -5.76
CA GLN A 364 27.63 -24.32 -4.69
C GLN A 364 27.23 -23.52 -3.45
N ASN A 365 28.07 -22.57 -3.01
CA ASN A 365 27.75 -21.66 -1.90
C ASN A 365 26.52 -20.79 -2.19
N ARG A 366 26.32 -20.36 -3.45
CA ARG A 366 25.13 -19.62 -3.85
C ARG A 366 23.87 -20.49 -3.75
N ILE A 367 23.89 -21.70 -4.33
CA ILE A 367 22.77 -22.64 -4.26
C ILE A 367 22.45 -23.01 -2.81
N PHE A 368 23.47 -23.25 -1.98
CA PHE A 368 23.28 -23.56 -0.57
C PHE A 368 22.58 -22.42 0.19
N ARG A 369 22.97 -21.17 -0.07
CA ARG A 369 22.30 -19.98 0.51
C ARG A 369 20.88 -19.82 -0.02
N GLU A 370 20.66 -20.00 -1.32
CA GLU A 370 19.32 -19.92 -1.94
C GLU A 370 18.36 -20.95 -1.30
N LYS A 371 18.81 -22.20 -1.12
CA LYS A 371 18.08 -23.24 -0.37
C LYS A 371 17.81 -22.86 1.09
N GLN A 372 18.81 -22.36 1.83
CA GLN A 372 18.60 -21.91 3.21
C GLN A 372 17.59 -20.74 3.32
N TYR A 373 17.56 -19.85 2.32
CA TYR A 373 16.55 -18.79 2.26
C TYR A 373 15.16 -19.33 1.85
N GLU A 374 15.08 -20.36 1.01
CA GLU A 374 13.82 -21.06 0.70
C GLU A 374 13.25 -21.77 1.92
N GLU A 375 14.05 -22.58 2.62
CA GLU A 375 13.68 -23.25 3.86
C GLU A 375 13.20 -22.25 4.93
N ARG A 376 13.93 -21.13 5.09
CA ARG A 376 13.51 -20.07 6.02
C ARG A 376 12.20 -19.41 5.60
N ARG A 377 12.00 -19.08 4.31
CA ARG A 377 10.73 -18.52 3.82
C ARG A 377 9.56 -19.49 4.02
N LEU A 378 9.76 -20.78 3.79
CA LEU A 378 8.73 -21.80 4.02
C LEU A 378 8.38 -21.91 5.51
N LYS A 379 9.39 -21.86 6.39
CA LYS A 379 9.16 -21.85 7.84
C LYS A 379 8.47 -20.56 8.30
N ASP A 380 8.95 -19.40 7.90
CA ASP A 380 8.34 -18.10 8.26
C ASP A 380 6.87 -18.01 7.79
N PHE A 381 6.55 -18.66 6.66
CA PHE A 381 5.18 -18.79 6.13
C PHE A 381 4.32 -19.76 6.97
N GLN A 382 4.84 -20.93 7.36
CA GLN A 382 4.16 -21.86 8.27
C GLN A 382 3.93 -21.21 9.65
N ASP A 383 4.97 -20.61 10.24
CA ASP A 383 4.90 -19.89 11.51
C ASP A 383 3.93 -18.68 11.42
N ALA A 384 3.66 -18.11 10.23
CA ALA A 384 2.62 -17.10 10.02
C ALA A 384 1.21 -17.72 10.01
N LEU A 385 0.99 -18.79 9.25
CA LEU A 385 -0.28 -19.52 9.22
C LEU A 385 -0.67 -20.05 10.60
N ASP A 386 0.27 -20.59 11.37
CA ASP A 386 0.02 -21.09 12.72
C ASP A 386 -0.35 -19.96 13.70
N ARG A 387 0.24 -18.77 13.56
CA ARG A 387 -0.15 -17.57 14.33
C ARG A 387 -1.54 -17.08 13.96
N GLU A 388 -1.87 -17.02 12.68
CA GLU A 388 -3.22 -16.64 12.23
C GLU A 388 -4.27 -17.66 12.68
N ALA A 389 -3.97 -18.96 12.60
CA ALA A 389 -4.82 -20.04 13.11
C ALA A 389 -4.99 -19.99 14.64
N ALA A 390 -3.96 -19.62 15.40
CA ALA A 390 -4.05 -19.43 16.84
C ALA A 390 -4.94 -18.23 17.21
N LEU A 391 -4.77 -17.09 16.54
CA LEU A 391 -5.61 -15.90 16.72
C LEU A 391 -7.07 -16.18 16.34
N ALA A 392 -7.32 -16.91 15.25
CA ALA A 392 -8.67 -17.32 14.84
C ALA A 392 -9.33 -18.26 15.86
N LYS A 393 -8.57 -19.17 16.48
CA LYS A 393 -9.07 -20.02 17.58
C LYS A 393 -9.41 -19.21 18.83
N GLN A 394 -8.56 -18.25 19.21
CA GLN A 394 -8.82 -17.35 20.34
C GLN A 394 -10.09 -16.51 20.09
N ALA A 395 -10.18 -15.84 18.93
CA ALA A 395 -11.36 -15.06 18.56
C ALA A 395 -12.66 -15.89 18.52
N LYS A 396 -12.58 -17.18 18.15
CA LYS A 396 -13.71 -18.11 18.23
C LYS A 396 -14.12 -18.38 19.68
N ILE A 397 -13.16 -18.65 20.58
CA ILE A 397 -13.43 -18.87 22.01
C ILE A 397 -14.03 -17.60 22.63
N ASP A 398 -13.44 -16.43 22.38
CA ASP A 398 -13.93 -15.13 22.87
C ASP A 398 -15.38 -14.86 22.42
N TYR A 399 -15.72 -15.23 21.18
CA TYR A 399 -17.07 -15.11 20.64
C TYR A 399 -18.05 -16.11 21.28
N GLU A 400 -17.64 -17.36 21.50
CA GLU A 400 -18.44 -18.37 22.21
C GLU A 400 -18.70 -17.95 23.67
N GLU A 401 -17.70 -17.40 24.37
CA GLU A 401 -17.84 -16.83 25.72
C GLU A 401 -18.71 -15.57 25.78
N GLN A 402 -18.67 -14.71 24.75
CA GLN A 402 -19.58 -13.57 24.64
C GLN A 402 -21.02 -14.05 24.44
N ALA A 403 -21.24 -15.01 23.53
CA ALA A 403 -22.57 -15.58 23.28
C ALA A 403 -23.14 -16.34 24.49
N LEU A 404 -22.30 -16.95 25.34
CA LEU A 404 -22.73 -17.53 26.62
C LEU A 404 -23.14 -16.44 27.62
N ARG A 405 -22.31 -15.40 27.82
CA ARG A 405 -22.65 -14.27 28.71
C ARG A 405 -23.92 -13.54 28.26
N GLU A 406 -24.13 -13.35 26.96
CA GLU A 406 -25.35 -12.75 26.44
C GLU A 406 -26.60 -13.62 26.74
N LYS A 407 -26.50 -14.95 26.63
CA LYS A 407 -27.57 -15.88 27.03
C LYS A 407 -27.86 -15.79 28.52
N GLU A 408 -26.84 -15.83 29.38
CA GLU A 408 -27.00 -15.70 30.84
C GLU A 408 -27.69 -14.39 31.22
N MET A 409 -27.29 -13.26 30.61
CA MET A 409 -27.95 -11.97 30.84
C MET A 409 -29.39 -11.95 30.33
N HIS A 410 -29.68 -12.58 29.19
CA HIS A 410 -31.05 -12.71 28.68
C HIS A 410 -31.93 -13.59 29.58
N GLU A 411 -31.39 -14.68 30.14
CA GLU A 411 -32.07 -15.55 31.09
C GLU A 411 -32.35 -14.83 32.42
N GLN A 412 -31.39 -14.05 32.94
CA GLN A 412 -31.60 -13.20 34.12
C GLN A 412 -32.72 -12.18 33.89
N ILE A 413 -32.68 -11.43 32.77
CA ILE A 413 -33.73 -10.46 32.42
C ILE A 413 -35.09 -11.15 32.21
N ALA A 414 -35.12 -12.37 31.66
CA ALA A 414 -36.35 -13.14 31.53
C ALA A 414 -36.91 -13.57 32.88
N ALA A 415 -36.05 -14.05 33.80
CA ALA A 415 -36.42 -14.41 35.17
C ALA A 415 -36.94 -13.20 35.96
N GLU A 416 -36.26 -12.04 35.89
CA GLU A 416 -36.73 -10.78 36.48
C GLU A 416 -38.09 -10.36 35.93
N ARG A 417 -38.33 -10.48 34.62
CA ARG A 417 -39.64 -10.20 34.01
C ARG A 417 -40.74 -11.17 34.44
N VAL A 418 -40.40 -12.42 34.76
CA VAL A 418 -41.35 -13.38 35.36
C VAL A 418 -41.63 -13.01 36.81
N GLN A 419 -40.60 -12.75 37.62
CA GLN A 419 -40.74 -12.32 39.02
C GLN A 419 -41.51 -11.00 39.15
N ALA A 420 -41.26 -10.02 38.28
CA ALA A 420 -41.96 -8.74 38.28
C ALA A 420 -43.44 -8.90 37.90
N ARG A 421 -43.77 -9.81 36.97
CA ARG A 421 -45.18 -10.16 36.67
C ARG A 421 -45.82 -10.86 37.87
N TYR A 422 -45.15 -11.84 38.47
CA TYR A 422 -45.62 -12.51 39.68
C TYR A 422 -45.88 -11.52 40.82
N LYS A 423 -44.93 -10.62 41.12
CA LYS A 423 -45.08 -9.58 42.15
C LYS A 423 -46.26 -8.65 41.89
N LYS A 424 -46.51 -8.25 40.63
CA LYS A 424 -47.69 -7.44 40.25
C LYS A 424 -49.00 -8.21 40.43
N HIS A 425 -49.07 -9.46 40.00
CA HIS A 425 -50.27 -10.28 40.21
C HIS A 425 -50.50 -10.54 41.70
N TYR A 426 -49.44 -10.81 42.47
CA TYR A 426 -49.50 -10.97 43.92
C TYR A 426 -49.95 -9.69 44.63
N SER A 427 -49.43 -8.51 44.27
CA SER A 427 -49.85 -7.25 44.89
C SER A 427 -51.33 -6.95 44.60
N ILE A 428 -51.78 -7.13 43.36
CA ILE A 428 -53.20 -6.98 43.00
C ILE A 428 -54.08 -7.96 43.80
N CYS A 429 -53.67 -9.22 43.93
CA CYS A 429 -54.42 -10.20 44.73
C CYS A 429 -54.41 -9.87 46.23
N ALA A 430 -53.30 -9.34 46.76
CA ALA A 430 -53.20 -8.90 48.15
C ALA A 430 -54.08 -7.67 48.42
N GLU A 431 -54.02 -6.65 47.56
CA GLU A 431 -54.88 -5.45 47.62
C GLU A 431 -56.37 -5.82 47.61
N ILE A 432 -56.79 -6.76 46.74
CA ILE A 432 -58.17 -7.26 46.70
C ILE A 432 -58.51 -8.02 47.99
N LEU A 433 -57.60 -8.82 48.53
CA LEU A 433 -57.83 -9.59 49.75
C LEU A 433 -57.93 -8.67 50.98
N ASP A 434 -57.08 -7.65 51.07
CA ASP A 434 -57.16 -6.59 52.08
C ASP A 434 -58.48 -5.81 51.98
N GLN A 435 -58.95 -5.46 50.77
CA GLN A 435 -60.28 -4.85 50.57
C GLN A 435 -61.45 -5.75 51.00
N ILE A 436 -61.34 -7.07 50.80
CA ILE A 436 -62.33 -8.05 51.29
C ILE A 436 -62.29 -8.12 52.83
N LEU A 437 -61.10 -8.15 53.43
CA LEU A 437 -60.91 -8.13 54.87
C LEU A 437 -61.51 -6.84 55.45
N ASP A 438 -61.15 -5.68 54.92
CA ASP A 438 -61.66 -4.35 55.31
C ASP A 438 -63.19 -4.29 55.30
N LEU A 439 -63.82 -4.79 54.22
CA LEU A 439 -65.28 -4.85 54.14
C LEU A 439 -65.86 -5.78 55.21
N SER A 440 -65.22 -6.94 55.45
CA SER A 440 -65.67 -7.91 56.43
C SER A 440 -65.52 -7.42 57.87
N THR A 441 -64.43 -6.72 58.21
CA THR A 441 -64.18 -6.15 59.53
C THR A 441 -65.10 -4.98 59.77
N LYS A 442 -65.27 -4.04 58.82
CA LYS A 442 -66.29 -2.97 58.94
C LYS A 442 -67.68 -3.52 59.16
N VAL A 443 -68.08 -4.54 58.42
CA VAL A 443 -69.39 -5.20 58.58
C VAL A 443 -69.52 -5.87 59.95
N ALA A 444 -68.45 -6.46 60.50
CA ALA A 444 -68.42 -7.03 61.84
C ALA A 444 -68.47 -5.95 62.94
N ASP A 445 -67.63 -4.93 62.85
CA ASP A 445 -67.56 -3.77 63.76
C ASP A 445 -68.94 -3.11 63.90
N TYR A 446 -69.60 -2.82 62.78
CA TYR A 446 -70.94 -2.22 62.80
C TYR A 446 -71.99 -3.17 63.37
N ARG A 447 -71.98 -4.48 63.05
CA ARG A 447 -72.93 -5.44 63.65
C ARG A 447 -72.77 -5.55 65.16
N MET A 448 -71.53 -5.46 65.65
CA MET A 448 -71.22 -5.45 67.08
C MET A 448 -71.73 -4.18 67.77
N LEU A 449 -71.67 -3.03 67.10
CA LEU A 449 -72.16 -1.75 67.61
C LEU A 449 -73.70 -1.59 67.52
N THR A 450 -74.36 -2.19 66.51
CA THR A 450 -75.79 -1.97 66.23
C THR A 450 -76.71 -3.17 66.53
N ASN A 451 -76.23 -4.19 67.24
CA ASN A 451 -76.95 -5.44 67.49
C ASN A 451 -77.49 -6.09 66.19
N ASN A 452 -76.58 -6.34 65.25
CA ASN A 452 -76.80 -7.01 63.96
C ASN A 452 -77.62 -6.27 62.88
N LEU A 453 -78.24 -5.11 63.14
CA LEU A 453 -78.93 -4.35 62.08
C LEU A 453 -77.97 -3.43 61.32
N ILE A 454 -77.74 -3.71 60.03
CA ILE A 454 -77.02 -2.81 59.11
C ILE A 454 -78.04 -2.10 58.20
N PRO A 455 -78.10 -0.76 58.17
CA PRO A 455 -78.93 -0.02 57.24
C PRO A 455 -78.54 -0.31 55.77
N TYR A 456 -79.54 -0.54 54.90
CA TYR A 456 -79.32 -0.89 53.50
C TYR A 456 -78.40 0.10 52.74
N LYS A 457 -78.57 1.41 53.00
CA LYS A 457 -77.76 2.47 52.38
C LYS A 457 -76.26 2.32 52.71
N LEU A 458 -75.92 2.22 54.00
CA LEU A 458 -74.53 2.00 54.45
C LEU A 458 -73.88 0.76 53.80
N MET A 459 -74.64 -0.34 53.69
CA MET A 459 -74.17 -1.56 53.04
C MET A 459 -74.02 -1.42 51.51
N HIS A 460 -74.81 -0.54 50.89
CA HIS A 460 -74.67 -0.20 49.48
C HIS A 460 -73.44 0.67 49.24
N ASP A 461 -73.28 1.73 50.04
CA ASP A 461 -72.15 2.67 49.95
C ASP A 461 -70.80 1.94 50.14
N TRP A 462 -70.67 1.02 51.10
CA TRP A 462 -69.45 0.22 51.26
C TRP A 462 -69.21 -0.78 50.13
N LYS A 463 -70.27 -1.31 49.52
CA LYS A 463 -70.14 -2.14 48.31
C LYS A 463 -69.67 -1.32 47.12
N GLU A 464 -70.17 -0.10 46.95
CA GLU A 464 -69.68 0.81 45.90
C GLU A 464 -68.22 1.20 46.12
N LEU A 465 -67.81 1.51 47.36
CA LEU A 465 -66.39 1.75 47.69
C LEU A 465 -65.52 0.53 47.36
N PHE A 466 -65.97 -0.68 47.71
CA PHE A 466 -65.29 -1.94 47.36
C PHE A 466 -65.18 -2.15 45.85
N PHE A 467 -66.27 -1.99 45.08
CA PHE A 467 -66.24 -2.13 43.61
C PHE A 467 -65.38 -1.07 42.92
N ASN A 468 -65.25 0.12 43.51
CA ASN A 468 -64.40 1.20 43.03
C ASN A 468 -62.95 1.13 43.54
N GLY A 469 -62.60 0.13 44.37
CA GLY A 469 -61.25 -0.06 44.91
C GLY A 469 -60.81 1.01 45.91
N MET A 470 -61.75 1.72 46.52
CA MET A 470 -61.48 2.81 47.48
C MET A 470 -61.34 2.26 48.90
N PRO A 471 -60.37 2.72 49.71
CA PRO A 471 -60.21 2.29 51.11
C PRO A 471 -61.48 2.56 51.93
N ILE A 472 -61.95 1.56 52.68
CA ILE A 472 -63.15 1.68 53.53
C ILE A 472 -62.78 2.23 54.93
N TYR A 473 -61.53 2.08 55.34
CA TYR A 473 -60.95 2.80 56.47
C TYR A 473 -60.37 4.14 55.99
N GLU A 474 -60.64 5.20 56.75
CA GLU A 474 -60.03 6.51 56.52
C GLU A 474 -58.52 6.39 56.77
N GLN A 475 -57.73 6.44 55.69
CA GLN A 475 -56.29 6.37 55.76
C GLN A 475 -55.77 7.59 56.54
N ALA A 476 -55.31 7.36 57.77
CA ALA A 476 -54.69 8.39 58.57
C ALA A 476 -53.58 9.05 57.76
N SER A 477 -53.74 10.35 57.48
CA SER A 477 -52.79 11.11 56.67
C SER A 477 -51.53 11.39 57.48
N LEU A 478 -50.70 10.35 57.61
CA LEU A 478 -49.32 10.44 58.05
C LEU A 478 -48.59 11.33 57.05
N LYS A 479 -48.57 12.64 57.35
CA LYS A 479 -47.72 13.62 56.68
C LYS A 479 -46.33 13.02 56.58
N HIS A 480 -45.88 12.78 55.36
CA HIS A 480 -44.56 12.24 55.08
C HIS A 480 -43.50 13.21 55.61
N LEU A 481 -43.09 13.02 56.87
CA LEU A 481 -41.95 13.69 57.47
C LEU A 481 -40.76 13.42 56.55
N SER A 482 -40.14 14.48 56.04
CA SER A 482 -39.01 14.31 55.13
C SER A 482 -37.89 13.58 55.85
N ALA A 483 -37.24 12.62 55.20
CA ALA A 483 -36.20 11.77 55.79
C ALA A 483 -34.88 12.49 56.11
N LYS A 484 -34.90 13.83 56.22
CA LYS A 484 -33.83 14.67 56.74
C LYS A 484 -34.34 15.29 58.04
N PRO A 485 -33.80 14.92 59.21
CA PRO A 485 -34.19 15.58 60.45
C PRO A 485 -33.86 17.07 60.37
N SER A 486 -34.80 17.92 60.78
CA SER A 486 -34.53 19.36 60.91
C SER A 486 -33.43 19.58 61.95
N THR A 487 -32.66 20.66 61.84
CA THR A 487 -31.67 21.05 62.85
C THR A 487 -32.29 21.18 64.24
N GLU A 488 -33.57 21.58 64.31
CA GLU A 488 -34.34 21.66 65.56
C GLU A 488 -34.63 20.27 66.16
N GLN A 489 -34.87 19.25 65.32
CA GLN A 489 -35.10 17.87 65.78
C GLN A 489 -33.81 17.20 66.25
N LEU A 490 -32.65 17.55 65.68
CA LEU A 490 -31.36 17.12 66.19
C LEU A 490 -31.08 17.74 67.58
N ILE A 491 -31.40 19.02 67.77
CA ILE A 491 -31.30 19.70 69.08
C ILE A 491 -32.28 19.10 70.10
N GLU A 492 -33.48 18.67 69.69
CA GLU A 492 -34.43 17.99 70.58
C GLU A 492 -34.01 16.55 70.94
N LEU A 493 -33.33 15.83 70.04
CA LEU A 493 -32.72 14.54 70.35
C LEU A 493 -31.55 14.72 71.32
N GLU A 494 -30.63 15.65 71.05
CA GLU A 494 -29.50 15.95 71.94
C GLU A 494 -29.97 16.39 73.35
N LYS A 495 -31.08 17.13 73.45
CA LYS A 495 -31.73 17.45 74.73
C LYS A 495 -32.33 16.22 75.43
N ARG A 496 -32.94 15.28 74.70
CA ARG A 496 -33.44 14.03 75.27
C ARG A 496 -32.29 13.16 75.76
N ASP A 497 -31.26 12.97 74.95
CA ASP A 497 -30.07 12.20 75.32
C ASP A 497 -29.40 12.78 76.58
N LEU A 498 -29.36 14.11 76.73
CA LEU A 498 -28.85 14.75 77.95
C LEU A 498 -29.76 14.56 79.18
N LEU A 499 -31.09 14.52 79.00
CA LEU A 499 -32.03 14.22 80.08
C LEU A 499 -31.93 12.75 80.50
N ASP A 500 -31.97 11.81 79.55
CA ASP A 500 -31.84 10.37 79.80
C ASP A 500 -30.50 10.02 80.49
N ASN A 501 -29.40 10.71 80.15
CA ASN A 501 -28.11 10.56 80.84
C ASN A 501 -28.13 11.12 82.28
N ASN A 502 -28.84 12.22 82.53
CA ASN A 502 -29.00 12.77 83.89
C ASN A 502 -29.90 11.88 84.75
N ASP A 503 -31.03 11.42 84.22
CA ASP A 503 -31.94 10.48 84.88
C ASP A 503 -31.22 9.15 85.20
N TYR A 504 -30.33 8.69 84.30
CA TYR A 504 -29.49 7.51 84.52
C TYR A 504 -28.44 7.71 85.63
N GLU A 505 -27.75 8.85 85.68
CA GLU A 505 -26.81 9.14 86.77
C GLU A 505 -27.55 9.37 88.12
N GLU A 506 -28.75 9.95 88.11
CA GLU A 506 -29.60 10.09 89.30
C GLU A 506 -30.06 8.71 89.82
N TYR A 507 -30.55 7.83 88.93
CA TYR A 507 -30.90 6.44 89.28
C TYR A 507 -29.69 5.67 89.86
N LYS A 508 -28.49 5.91 89.35
CA LYS A 508 -27.23 5.32 89.79
C LYS A 508 -26.74 5.88 91.15
N VAL A 509 -27.15 7.09 91.52
CA VAL A 509 -26.95 7.64 92.87
C VAL A 509 -27.89 6.98 93.89
N TYR A 510 -29.12 6.63 93.49
CA TYR A 510 -30.07 5.86 94.34
C TYR A 510 -29.73 4.37 94.49
N MET A 511 -28.74 3.86 93.75
CA MET A 511 -28.25 2.46 93.79
C MET A 511 -26.94 2.28 94.61
N LYS A 512 -26.60 3.26 95.46
CA LYS A 512 -25.49 3.21 96.44
C LYS A 512 -25.96 3.53 97.85
#